data_AF-A0A9E4HX10-F1
#
_entry.id   AF-A0A9E4HX10-F1
#
_cell.length_a   1.000
_cell.length_b   1.000
_cell.length_c   1.000
_cell.angle_alpha   90.00
_cell.angle_beta   90.00
_cell.angle_gamma   90.00
#
_symmetry.space_group_name_H-M   'P 1'
#
loop_
_entity.id
_entity.type
_entity.pdbx_description
1 polymer ?
#
loop_
_entity_poly.entity_id
_entity_poly.type
_entity_poly.pdbx_seq_one_letter_code
_entity_poly.pdbx_strand_id
1 'polypeptide(L)'
;AAMQKAAERLLGTHDFTSFRAGQCQSQSPVRTMETLRFEDEGDGHISLIAEARSFLHHQIRNITGTLVQVGKGKWTADDVTAALEARARAAAGPTAPAEGLYLTRVDYPKDQLPSGQA
;
A
#
# COMPACT_ATOMS: atom_id res chain seq x y z
N ALA A 1 -4.29 0.12 15.99
CA ALA A 1 -3.09 0.80 16.50
C ALA A 1 -1.77 0.26 15.94
N ALA A 2 -1.40 -1.02 16.14
CA ALA A 2 -0.09 -1.54 15.68
C ALA A 2 0.07 -1.52 14.14
N MET A 3 -0.94 -1.97 13.40
CA MET A 3 -0.92 -1.93 11.93
C MET A 3 -0.81 -0.50 11.39
N GLN A 4 -1.48 0.46 12.01
CA GLN A 4 -1.40 1.87 11.61
C GLN A 4 0.01 2.44 11.80
N LYS A 5 0.66 2.17 12.94
CA LYS A 5 2.06 2.58 13.17
C LYS A 5 3.02 1.99 12.14
N ALA A 6 2.78 0.75 11.72
CA ALA A 6 3.59 0.12 10.68
C ALA A 6 3.30 0.70 9.28
N ALA A 7 2.04 1.05 8.98
CA ALA A 7 1.65 1.71 7.73
C ALA A 7 2.31 3.09 7.59
N GLU A 8 2.42 3.84 8.69
CA GLU A 8 3.09 5.16 8.72
C GLU A 8 4.55 5.11 8.26
N ARG A 9 5.24 3.97 8.45
CA ARG A 9 6.62 3.76 7.95
C ARG A 9 6.72 3.79 6.42
N LEU A 10 5.61 3.54 5.73
CA LEU A 10 5.54 3.44 4.28
C LEU A 10 5.07 4.75 3.63
N LEU A 11 4.69 5.77 4.41
CA LEU A 11 4.31 7.08 3.89
C LEU A 11 5.52 7.84 3.35
N GLY A 12 5.31 8.66 2.32
CA GLY A 12 6.37 9.41 1.65
C GLY A 12 6.99 8.67 0.48
N THR A 13 8.19 9.08 0.07
CA THR A 13 8.83 8.59 -1.16
C THR A 13 9.90 7.54 -0.86
N HIS A 14 9.69 6.32 -1.37
CA HIS A 14 10.56 5.18 -1.08
C HIS A 14 10.78 4.29 -2.30
N ASP A 15 11.81 3.47 -2.25
CA ASP A 15 11.97 2.32 -3.14
C ASP A 15 11.07 1.17 -2.65
N PHE A 16 10.00 0.88 -3.39
CA PHE A 16 9.03 -0.16 -3.06
C PHE A 16 9.35 -1.53 -3.69
N THR A 17 10.61 -1.82 -4.01
CA THR A 17 11.00 -3.11 -4.61
C THR A 17 10.54 -4.31 -3.78
N SER A 18 10.61 -4.24 -2.46
CA SER A 18 10.10 -5.31 -1.58
C SER A 18 8.60 -5.57 -1.73
N PHE A 19 7.85 -4.55 -2.16
CA PHE A 19 6.41 -4.62 -2.36
C PHE A 19 6.03 -4.76 -3.84
N ARG A 20 6.98 -5.08 -4.73
CA ARG A 20 6.77 -5.17 -6.18
C ARG A 20 6.70 -6.63 -6.64
N ALA A 21 5.80 -6.94 -7.57
CA ALA A 21 5.82 -8.24 -8.26
C ALA A 21 7.02 -8.34 -9.23
N GLY A 22 7.64 -9.52 -9.34
CA GLY A 22 8.82 -9.73 -10.20
C GLY A 22 8.61 -9.42 -11.69
N GLN A 23 7.38 -9.54 -12.20
CA GLN A 23 7.01 -9.23 -13.59
C GLN A 23 6.62 -7.75 -13.83
N CYS A 24 6.83 -6.88 -12.86
CA CYS A 24 6.43 -5.48 -12.99
C CYS A 24 7.30 -4.78 -14.06
N GLN A 25 6.65 -4.11 -15.01
CA GLN A 25 7.32 -3.44 -16.14
C GLN A 25 7.70 -1.97 -15.85
N SER A 26 7.42 -1.46 -14.65
CA SER A 26 7.78 -0.09 -14.27
C SER A 26 9.31 0.09 -14.28
N GLN A 27 9.81 1.14 -14.93
CA GLN A 27 11.24 1.42 -14.99
C GLN A 27 11.82 1.79 -13.61
N SER A 28 11.04 2.48 -12.77
CA SER A 28 11.45 2.85 -11.41
C SER A 28 10.58 2.14 -10.37
N PRO A 29 11.16 1.57 -9.30
CA PRO A 29 10.43 1.06 -8.14
C PRO A 29 10.11 2.18 -7.13
N VAL A 30 10.56 3.42 -7.37
CA VAL A 30 10.32 4.53 -6.46
C VAL A 30 8.90 5.03 -6.63
N ARG A 31 8.15 5.13 -5.53
CA ARG A 31 6.81 5.71 -5.47
C ARG A 31 6.69 6.60 -4.26
N THR A 32 5.77 7.55 -4.34
CA THR A 32 5.29 8.29 -3.18
C THR A 32 3.99 7.63 -2.72
N MET A 33 3.84 7.44 -1.41
CA MET A 33 2.59 7.02 -0.78
C MET A 33 2.07 8.19 0.04
N GLU A 34 0.97 8.77 -0.40
CA GLU A 34 0.38 9.98 0.15
C GLU A 34 -0.53 9.64 1.33
N THR A 35 -1.34 8.59 1.18
CA THR A 35 -2.20 8.07 2.26
C THR A 35 -2.00 6.57 2.40
N LEU A 36 -1.89 6.11 3.65
CA LEU A 36 -1.99 4.71 4.01
C LEU A 36 -2.57 4.60 5.42
N ARG A 37 -3.87 4.33 5.53
CA ARG A 37 -4.57 4.31 6.83
C ARG A 37 -5.59 3.20 6.93
N PHE A 38 -5.78 2.72 8.15
CA PHE A 38 -6.82 1.76 8.48
C PHE A 38 -8.07 2.47 8.98
N GLU A 39 -9.23 2.02 8.51
CA GLU A 39 -10.55 2.44 8.96
C GLU A 39 -11.27 1.20 9.51
N ASP A 40 -11.89 1.33 10.69
CA ASP A 40 -12.72 0.29 11.29
C ASP A 40 -14.14 0.46 10.77
N GLU A 41 -14.63 -0.53 10.03
CA GLU A 41 -15.96 -0.52 9.41
C GLU A 41 -17.02 -1.13 10.33
N GLY A 42 -16.63 -1.63 11.51
CA GLY A 42 -17.49 -2.42 12.39
C GLY A 42 -17.59 -3.88 11.96
N ASP A 43 -18.26 -4.70 12.78
CA ASP A 43 -18.53 -6.13 12.52
C ASP A 43 -17.27 -6.97 12.18
N GLY A 44 -16.12 -6.57 12.70
CA GLY A 44 -14.84 -7.24 12.44
C GLY A 44 -14.22 -6.95 11.08
N HIS A 45 -14.74 -5.96 10.34
CA HIS A 45 -14.20 -5.52 9.06
C HIS A 45 -13.29 -4.31 9.25
N ILE A 46 -12.14 -4.35 8.57
CA ILE A 46 -11.16 -3.26 8.59
C ILE A 46 -10.77 -2.98 7.14
N SER A 47 -10.90 -1.72 6.74
CA SER A 47 -10.46 -1.22 5.45
C SER A 47 -9.03 -0.68 5.54
N LEU A 48 -8.22 -0.92 4.51
CA LEU A 48 -6.95 -0.22 4.30
C LEU A 48 -7.12 0.73 3.11
N ILE A 49 -7.13 2.02 3.39
CA ILE A 49 -7.18 3.07 2.37
C ILE A 49 -5.76 3.45 1.97
N ALA A 50 -5.46 3.35 0.67
CA ALA A 50 -4.18 3.75 0.09
C ALA A 50 -4.40 4.77 -1.03
N GLU A 51 -3.62 5.85 -1.02
CA GLU A 51 -3.66 6.89 -2.05
C GLU A 51 -2.24 7.18 -2.51
N ALA A 52 -2.03 7.15 -3.83
CA ALA A 52 -0.79 7.56 -4.45
C ALA A 52 -0.97 8.01 -5.88
N ARG A 53 -0.04 8.84 -6.38
CA ARG A 53 0.01 9.19 -7.81
C ARG A 53 0.06 7.98 -8.73
N SER A 54 0.75 6.91 -8.31
CA SER A 54 0.80 5.66 -9.06
C SER A 54 1.23 4.51 -8.17
N PHE A 55 0.86 3.29 -8.56
CA PHE A 55 1.22 2.07 -7.86
C PHE A 55 2.03 1.11 -8.74
N LEU A 56 2.87 0.29 -8.12
CA LEU A 56 3.54 -0.83 -8.77
C LEU A 56 2.62 -2.05 -8.85
N HIS A 57 2.95 -2.99 -9.74
CA HIS A 57 2.21 -4.25 -9.84
C HIS A 57 2.25 -5.00 -8.50
N HIS A 58 1.05 -5.31 -7.98
CA HIS A 58 0.79 -5.92 -6.67
C HIS A 58 1.21 -5.09 -5.43
N GLN A 59 1.58 -3.82 -5.57
CA GLN A 59 2.09 -3.00 -4.46
C GLN A 59 1.18 -3.03 -3.24
N ILE A 60 -0.09 -2.66 -3.43
CA ILE A 60 -1.04 -2.58 -2.33
C ILE A 60 -1.28 -3.95 -1.71
N ARG A 61 -1.45 -5.01 -2.51
CA ARG A 61 -1.65 -6.37 -1.98
C ARG A 61 -0.46 -6.89 -1.18
N ASN A 62 0.77 -6.58 -1.60
CA ASN A 62 1.98 -6.94 -0.85
C ASN A 62 2.11 -6.15 0.46
N ILE A 63 1.79 -4.84 0.42
CA ILE A 63 1.73 -3.99 1.62
C ILE A 63 0.68 -4.52 2.60
N THR A 64 -0.56 -4.75 2.14
CA THR A 64 -1.66 -5.28 2.96
C THR A 64 -1.27 -6.59 3.63
N GLY A 65 -0.75 -7.56 2.88
CA GLY A 65 -0.38 -8.86 3.45
C GLY A 65 0.78 -8.80 4.44
N THR A 66 1.68 -7.82 4.30
CA THR A 66 2.74 -7.52 5.28
C THR A 66 2.16 -6.89 6.54
N LEU A 67 1.32 -5.86 6.41
CA LEU A 67 0.69 -5.19 7.55
C LEU A 67 -0.24 -6.13 8.33
N VAL A 68 -0.88 -7.09 7.67
CA VAL A 68 -1.65 -8.16 8.34
C VAL A 68 -0.76 -9.02 9.25
N GLN A 69 0.52 -9.22 8.94
CA GLN A 69 1.44 -9.92 9.87
C GLN A 69 1.64 -9.12 11.16
N VAL A 70 1.67 -7.79 11.06
CA VAL A 70 1.71 -6.88 12.22
C VAL A 70 0.40 -6.98 13.01
N GLY A 71 -0.75 -6.99 12.33
CA GLY A 71 -2.06 -7.19 12.97
C GLY A 71 -2.18 -8.52 13.71
N LYS A 72 -1.50 -9.55 13.23
CA LYS A 72 -1.42 -10.88 13.85
C LYS A 72 -0.35 -10.97 14.95
N GLY A 73 0.37 -9.90 15.25
CA GLY A 73 1.44 -9.87 16.24
C GLY A 73 2.70 -10.64 15.86
N LYS A 74 2.84 -11.05 14.59
CA LYS A 74 4.02 -11.77 14.10
C LYS A 74 5.17 -10.85 13.73
N TRP A 75 4.83 -9.61 13.36
CA TRP A 75 5.77 -8.58 12.90
C TRP A 75 5.55 -7.30 13.69
N THR A 76 6.61 -6.50 13.78
CA THR A 76 6.62 -5.16 14.36
C THR A 76 6.62 -4.10 13.25
N ALA A 77 6.47 -2.83 13.63
CA ALA A 77 6.63 -1.72 12.68
C ALA A 77 8.08 -1.61 12.16
N ASP A 78 9.05 -2.06 12.94
CA ASP A 78 10.46 -2.02 12.54
C ASP A 78 10.78 -3.14 11.55
N ASP A 79 10.13 -4.31 11.65
CA ASP A 79 10.20 -5.35 10.61
C ASP A 79 9.67 -4.87 9.26
N VAL A 80 8.62 -4.04 9.26
CA VAL A 80 8.11 -3.39 8.03
C VAL A 80 9.13 -2.41 7.45
N THR A 81 9.83 -1.67 8.32
CA THR A 81 10.91 -0.77 7.90
C THR A 81 12.06 -1.56 7.29
N ALA A 82 12.50 -2.63 7.96
CA ALA A 82 13.54 -3.52 7.47
C ALA A 82 13.16 -4.17 6.13
N ALA A 83 11.90 -4.59 5.97
CA ALA A 83 11.40 -5.11 4.71
C ALA A 83 11.46 -4.06 3.59
N LEU A 84 11.08 -2.81 3.85
CA LEU A 84 11.18 -1.71 2.89
C LEU A 84 12.65 -1.47 2.49
N GLU A 85 13.54 -1.37 3.47
CA GLU A 85 14.97 -1.11 3.27
C GLU A 85 15.71 -2.24 2.56
N ALA A 86 15.28 -3.49 2.74
CA ALA A 86 15.88 -4.66 2.11
C ALA A 86 15.77 -4.64 0.57
N ARG A 87 14.80 -3.90 0.00
CA ARG A 87 14.54 -3.80 -1.44
C ARG A 87 14.50 -5.17 -2.13
N ALA A 88 13.89 -6.14 -1.48
CA ALA A 88 13.83 -7.53 -1.92
C ALA A 88 12.43 -8.08 -1.69
N ARG A 89 11.77 -8.59 -2.74
CA ARG A 89 10.39 -9.10 -2.62
C ARG A 89 10.28 -10.21 -1.57
N ALA A 90 11.30 -11.04 -1.40
CA ALA A 90 11.31 -12.10 -0.38
C ALA A 90 11.29 -11.57 1.06
N ALA A 91 11.68 -10.31 1.28
CA ALA A 91 11.66 -9.67 2.59
C ALA A 91 10.29 -9.11 2.98
N ALA A 92 9.31 -9.08 2.07
CA ALA A 92 7.93 -8.67 2.39
C ALA A 92 7.03 -9.87 2.66
N GLY A 93 5.89 -9.61 3.31
CA GLY A 93 4.89 -10.61 3.61
C GLY A 93 4.23 -11.26 2.38
N PRO A 94 3.31 -12.21 2.61
CA PRO A 94 2.55 -12.84 1.54
C PRO A 94 1.71 -11.80 0.79
N THR A 95 1.46 -12.04 -0.49
CA THR A 95 0.54 -11.20 -1.26
C THR A 95 -0.90 -11.43 -0.76
N ALA A 96 -1.61 -10.38 -0.38
CA ALA A 96 -3.02 -10.49 -0.01
C ALA A 96 -3.89 -11.01 -1.19
N PRO A 97 -5.02 -11.69 -0.92
CA PRO A 97 -5.99 -12.07 -1.96
C PRO A 97 -6.46 -10.88 -2.81
N ALA A 98 -6.87 -11.12 -4.05
CA ALA A 98 -7.27 -10.05 -4.97
C ALA A 98 -8.70 -9.54 -4.71
N GLU A 99 -9.59 -10.40 -4.22
CA GLU A 99 -11.02 -10.13 -3.97
C GLU A 99 -11.32 -9.01 -2.96
N GLY A 100 -10.33 -8.61 -2.16
CA GLY A 100 -10.45 -7.51 -1.20
C GLY A 100 -9.94 -6.15 -1.71
N LEU A 101 -9.41 -6.06 -2.94
CA LEU A 101 -8.86 -4.82 -3.49
C LEU A 101 -9.82 -4.16 -4.48
N TYR A 102 -10.15 -2.89 -4.21
CA TYR A 102 -11.05 -2.09 -5.03
C TYR A 102 -10.39 -0.74 -5.38
N LEU A 103 -10.54 -0.29 -6.63
CA LEU A 103 -10.23 1.08 -7.03
C LEU A 103 -11.43 1.96 -6.74
N THR A 104 -11.30 2.92 -5.83
CA THR A 104 -12.43 3.72 -5.34
C THR A 104 -12.47 5.14 -5.90
N ARG A 105 -11.33 5.73 -6.24
CA ARG A 105 -11.23 7.11 -6.77
C ARG A 105 -10.05 7.25 -7.72
N VAL A 106 -10.20 8.07 -8.75
CA VAL A 106 -9.13 8.58 -9.60
C VAL A 106 -9.31 10.08 -9.73
N ASP A 107 -8.32 10.84 -9.28
CA ASP A 107 -8.36 12.30 -9.30
C ASP A 107 -7.76 12.83 -10.61
N TYR A 108 -8.52 13.71 -11.28
CA TYR A 108 -8.11 14.40 -12.50
C TYR A 108 -7.98 15.91 -12.23
N PRO A 109 -7.06 16.61 -12.93
CA PRO A 109 -7.02 18.06 -12.91
C PRO A 109 -8.37 18.67 -13.32
N LYS A 110 -8.85 19.67 -12.57
CA LYS A 110 -10.18 20.28 -12.76
C LYS A 110 -10.35 20.92 -14.15
N ASP A 111 -9.25 21.37 -14.75
CA ASP A 111 -9.18 21.98 -16.08
C ASP A 111 -9.33 20.96 -17.22
N GLN A 112 -9.29 19.65 -16.91
CA GLN A 112 -9.43 18.57 -17.89
C GLN A 112 -10.81 17.90 -17.86
N LEU A 113 -11.72 18.36 -16.99
CA LEU A 113 -13.09 17.87 -16.92
C LEU A 113 -13.97 18.65 -17.91
N PRO A 114 -14.78 17.99 -18.75
CA PRO A 114 -15.69 18.67 -19.65
C PRO A 114 -16.72 19.50 -18.87
N SER A 115 -17.00 20.70 -19.36
CA SER A 115 -17.89 21.68 -18.74
C SER A 115 -19.27 21.08 -18.43
N GLY A 116 -19.64 20.95 -17.15
CA GLY A 116 -21.00 20.54 -16.73
C GLY A 116 -21.10 19.46 -15.64
N GLN A 117 -20.00 19.04 -15.01
CA GLN A 117 -20.02 18.06 -13.90
C GLN A 117 -19.21 18.56 -12.69
N ALA A 118 -19.58 19.72 -12.15
CA ALA A 118 -19.09 20.21 -10.85
C ALA A 118 -20.18 20.08 -9.79
#